data_AF-A0A931QMT1-F1
#
_entry.id   AF-A0A931QMT1-F1
#
_cell.length_a   1.000
_cell.length_b   1.000
_cell.length_c   1.000
_cell.angle_alpha   90.00
_cell.angle_beta   90.00
_cell.angle_gamma   90.00
#
_symmetry.space_group_name_H-M   'P 1'
#
loop_
_entity.id
_entity.type
_entity.pdbx_description
1 polymer ?
#
loop_
_entity_poly.entity_id
_entity_poly.type
_entity_poly.pdbx_seq_one_letter_code
_entity_poly.pdbx_strand_id
1 'polypeptide(L)'
;MQLWIIYSLLSAMFAGLVAIFGKIGLKDIDSTLATTVRSFVMALFLFFVSLTLGKFDLIGTIKNKVLFFIVLSGIAGALSWLFYFFALKTGVASGVAAIDRLSVVFVVIFAILFLGEKLSWQTAIGALLITIGAVIMVIKK
;
A
#
# COMPACT_ATOMS: atom_id res chain seq x y z
N MET A 1 -22.00 4.36 -9.99
CA MET A 1 -20.54 4.17 -9.75
C MET A 1 -20.37 2.89 -8.96
N GLN A 2 -19.50 1.96 -9.38
CA GLN A 2 -19.38 0.67 -8.69
C GLN A 2 -18.73 0.87 -7.30
N LEU A 3 -19.20 0.11 -6.30
CA LEU A 3 -18.84 0.28 -4.89
C LEU A 3 -17.32 0.22 -4.63
N TRP A 4 -16.59 -0.63 -5.35
CA TRP A 4 -15.14 -0.74 -5.24
C TRP A 4 -14.40 0.55 -5.59
N ILE A 5 -14.95 1.39 -6.49
CA ILE A 5 -14.33 2.66 -6.86
C ILE A 5 -14.37 3.63 -5.68
N ILE A 6 -15.49 3.66 -4.95
CA ILE A 6 -15.66 4.50 -3.75
C ILE A 6 -14.64 4.08 -2.68
N TYR A 7 -14.50 2.77 -2.44
CA TYR A 7 -13.50 2.26 -1.49
C TYR A 7 -12.06 2.54 -1.92
N SER A 8 -11.75 2.44 -3.22
CA SER A 8 -10.43 2.81 -3.74
C SER A 8 -10.11 4.29 -3.59
N LEU A 9 -11.10 5.18 -3.77
CA LEU A 9 -10.92 6.62 -3.55
C LEU A 9 -10.68 6.95 -2.07
N LEU A 10 -11.44 6.32 -1.17
CA LEU A 10 -11.21 6.43 0.27
C LEU A 10 -9.80 5.93 0.64
N SER A 11 -9.39 4.79 0.11
CA SER A 11 -8.03 4.24 0.29
C SER A 11 -6.95 5.23 -0.17
N ALA A 12 -7.13 5.85 -1.35
CA ALA A 12 -6.20 6.86 -1.86
C ALA A 12 -6.11 8.10 -0.94
N MET A 13 -7.25 8.57 -0.41
CA MET A 13 -7.29 9.68 0.56
C MET A 13 -6.51 9.34 1.84
N PHE A 14 -6.76 8.18 2.45
CA PHE A 14 -6.05 7.75 3.65
C PHE A 14 -4.56 7.48 3.39
N ALA A 15 -4.20 6.96 2.22
CA ALA A 15 -2.80 6.81 1.83
C ALA A 15 -2.07 8.17 1.78
N GLY A 16 -2.75 9.22 1.32
CA GLY A 16 -2.23 10.60 1.38
C GLY A 16 -1.99 11.07 2.82
N LEU A 17 -2.94 10.84 3.73
CA LEU A 17 -2.78 11.17 5.16
C LEU A 17 -1.61 10.40 5.79
N VAL A 18 -1.46 9.11 5.47
CA VAL A 18 -0.33 8.28 5.91
C VAL A 18 1.00 8.87 5.45
N ALA A 19 1.10 9.38 4.23
CA ALA A 19 2.30 10.04 3.73
C ALA A 19 2.62 11.32 4.52
N ILE A 20 1.63 12.17 4.79
CA ILE A 20 1.86 13.44 5.50
C ILE A 20 2.20 13.19 6.97
N PHE A 21 1.38 12.42 7.69
CA PHE A 21 1.63 12.10 9.11
C PHE A 21 2.91 11.29 9.29
N GLY A 22 3.21 10.38 8.37
CA GLY A 22 4.46 9.65 8.35
C GLY A 22 5.67 10.57 8.20
N LYS A 23 5.66 11.51 7.26
CA LYS A 23 6.76 12.47 7.09
C LYS A 23 6.97 13.31 8.35
N ILE A 24 5.89 13.74 9.00
CA ILE A 24 5.94 14.50 10.26
C ILE A 24 6.51 13.64 11.40
N GLY A 25 6.01 12.42 11.57
CA GLY A 25 6.43 11.50 12.65
C GLY A 25 7.86 10.96 12.50
N LEU A 26 8.46 11.07 11.32
CA LEU A 26 9.83 10.63 11.04
C LEU A 26 10.91 11.68 11.29
N LYS A 27 10.53 12.92 11.64
CA LYS A 27 11.47 14.05 11.71
C LYS A 27 12.63 13.81 12.69
N ASP A 28 12.34 13.22 13.84
CA ASP A 28 13.29 13.10 14.96
C ASP A 28 13.48 11.63 15.42
N ILE A 29 12.95 10.66 14.68
CA ILE A 29 12.95 9.23 15.07
C ILE A 29 13.46 8.35 13.92
N ASP A 30 14.06 7.21 14.27
CA ASP A 30 14.39 6.18 13.29
C ASP A 30 13.14 5.68 12.54
N SER A 31 13.27 5.46 11.24
CA SER A 31 12.15 5.07 10.39
C SER A 31 11.67 3.65 10.62
N THR A 32 12.56 2.75 11.04
CA THR A 32 12.22 1.37 11.40
C THR A 32 11.46 1.36 12.72
N LEU A 33 11.91 2.13 13.71
CA LEU A 33 11.22 2.27 15.00
C LEU A 33 9.83 2.88 14.82
N ALA A 34 9.72 4.00 14.09
CA ALA A 34 8.43 4.64 13.82
C ALA A 34 7.47 3.70 13.07
N THR A 35 7.98 2.92 12.10
CA THR A 35 7.19 1.93 11.37
C THR A 35 6.73 0.80 12.28
N THR A 36 7.59 0.34 13.20
CA THR A 36 7.25 -0.70 14.21
C THR A 36 6.11 -0.24 15.10
N VAL A 37 6.21 0.98 15.67
CA VAL A 37 5.15 1.56 16.51
C VAL A 37 3.83 1.65 15.74
N ARG A 38 3.88 2.11 14.48
CA ARG A 38 2.69 2.20 13.63
C ARG A 38 2.08 0.82 13.34
N SER A 39 2.88 -0.22 13.15
CA SER A 39 2.38 -1.59 12.96
C SER A 39 1.61 -2.08 14.19
N PHE A 40 2.07 -1.77 15.41
CA PHE A 40 1.33 -2.08 16.64
C PHE A 40 0.00 -1.33 16.71
N VAL A 41 0.00 -0.03 16.41
CA VAL A 41 -1.22 0.78 16.37
C VAL A 41 -2.22 0.21 15.35
N MET A 42 -1.75 -0.17 14.16
CA MET A 42 -2.59 -0.76 13.12
C MET A 42 -3.15 -2.12 13.52
N ALA A 43 -2.31 -2.98 14.12
CA ALA A 43 -2.73 -4.29 14.60
C ALA A 43 -3.82 -4.18 15.69
N LEU A 44 -3.62 -3.30 16.68
CA LEU A 44 -4.62 -3.01 17.71
C LEU A 44 -5.92 -2.50 17.09
N PHE A 45 -5.84 -1.54 16.18
CA PHE A 45 -7.02 -0.98 15.51
C PHE A 45 -7.81 -2.06 14.75
N LEU A 46 -7.14 -2.88 13.92
CA LEU A 46 -7.79 -3.96 13.18
C LEU A 46 -8.33 -5.08 14.08
N PHE A 47 -7.66 -5.35 15.20
CA PHE A 47 -8.14 -6.28 16.21
C PHE A 47 -9.47 -5.80 16.81
N PHE A 48 -9.54 -4.53 17.25
CA PHE A 48 -10.78 -3.95 17.79
C PHE A 48 -11.92 -3.90 16.76
N VAL A 49 -11.63 -3.53 15.51
CA VAL A 49 -12.63 -3.57 14.44
C VAL A 49 -13.13 -4.99 14.20
N SER A 50 -12.24 -5.98 14.19
CA SER A 50 -12.63 -7.39 14.01
C SER A 50 -13.45 -7.92 15.19
N LEU A 51 -13.15 -7.47 16.42
CA LEU A 51 -13.90 -7.78 17.64
C LEU A 51 -15.32 -7.22 17.59
N THR A 52 -15.44 -5.93 17.30
CA THR A 52 -16.74 -5.23 17.23
C THR A 52 -17.64 -5.75 16.11
N LEU A 53 -17.05 -6.23 15.01
CA LEU A 53 -17.78 -6.83 13.89
C LEU A 53 -18.01 -8.35 14.03
N GLY A 54 -17.60 -8.96 15.16
CA GLY A 54 -17.79 -10.39 15.42
C GLY A 54 -17.09 -11.31 14.40
N LYS A 55 -15.94 -10.90 13.85
CA LYS A 55 -15.27 -11.64 12.76
C LYS A 55 -14.42 -12.82 13.23
N PHE A 56 -14.22 -12.96 14.54
CA PHE A 56 -13.39 -14.03 15.10
C PHE A 56 -13.98 -15.43 14.90
N ASP A 57 -15.30 -15.54 14.78
CA ASP A 57 -15.98 -16.82 14.48
C ASP A 57 -15.56 -17.39 13.11
N LEU A 58 -15.04 -16.54 12.22
CA LEU A 58 -14.58 -16.93 10.89
C LEU A 58 -13.13 -17.41 10.85
N ILE A 59 -12.37 -17.36 11.95
CA ILE A 59 -10.96 -17.82 11.96
C ILE A 59 -10.85 -19.28 11.48
N GLY A 60 -11.78 -20.14 11.91
CA GLY A 60 -11.80 -21.55 11.53
C GLY A 60 -12.01 -21.80 10.03
N THR A 61 -12.42 -20.78 9.26
CA THR A 61 -12.60 -20.88 7.80
C THR A 61 -11.29 -20.70 7.02
N ILE A 62 -10.24 -20.22 7.68
CA ILE A 62 -8.94 -19.94 7.03
C ILE A 62 -8.20 -21.26 6.79
N LYS A 63 -8.20 -21.72 5.53
CA LYS A 63 -7.43 -22.90 5.10
C LYS A 63 -5.92 -22.58 5.07
N ASN A 64 -5.08 -23.60 5.27
CA ASN A 64 -3.61 -23.47 5.27
C ASN A 64 -3.04 -22.75 4.02
N LYS A 65 -3.59 -23.04 2.83
CA LYS A 65 -3.18 -22.36 1.59
C LYS A 65 -3.49 -20.86 1.62
N VAL A 66 -4.66 -20.49 2.15
CA VAL A 66 -5.06 -19.08 2.27
C VAL A 66 -4.19 -18.38 3.31
N LEU A 67 -3.92 -19.03 4.44
CA LEU A 67 -3.02 -18.52 5.48
C LEU A 67 -1.62 -18.22 4.92
N PHE A 68 -1.08 -19.11 4.08
CA PHE A 68 0.21 -18.89 3.42
C PHE A 68 0.23 -17.58 2.61
N PHE A 69 -0.78 -17.34 1.78
CA PHE A 69 -0.87 -16.09 1.01
C PHE A 69 -1.10 -14.85 1.89
N ILE A 70 -1.86 -14.99 2.99
CA ILE A 70 -2.03 -13.91 3.98
C ILE A 70 -0.68 -13.53 4.61
N VAL A 71 0.10 -14.53 5.04
CA VAL A 71 1.44 -14.29 5.62
C VAL A 71 2.36 -13.64 4.60
N LEU A 72 2.39 -14.16 3.37
CA LEU A 72 3.22 -13.60 2.30
C LEU A 72 2.83 -12.15 1.96
N SER A 73 1.53 -11.86 1.91
CA SER A 73 1.00 -10.50 1.73
C SER A 73 1.39 -9.58 2.89
N GLY A 74 1.32 -10.07 4.13
CA GLY A 74 1.75 -9.32 5.32
C GLY A 74 3.24 -8.96 5.28
N ILE A 75 4.10 -9.90 4.89
CA ILE A 75 5.54 -9.66 4.72
C ILE A 75 5.78 -8.64 3.59
N ALA A 76 5.13 -8.80 2.45
CA ALA A 76 5.24 -7.85 1.33
C ALA A 76 4.79 -6.43 1.72
N GLY A 77 3.69 -6.31 2.47
CA GLY A 77 3.20 -5.04 3.00
C GLY A 77 4.17 -4.39 3.99
N ALA A 78 4.75 -5.18 4.89
CA ALA A 78 5.76 -4.71 5.84
C ALA A 78 7.02 -4.19 5.13
N LEU A 79 7.54 -4.93 4.15
CA LEU A 79 8.69 -4.52 3.34
C LEU A 79 8.38 -3.26 2.53
N SER A 80 7.22 -3.21 1.88
CA SER A 80 6.75 -2.02 1.14
C SER A 80 6.75 -0.79 2.04
N TRP A 81 6.19 -0.90 3.26
CA TRP A 81 6.15 0.18 4.21
C TRP A 81 7.55 0.58 4.69
N LEU A 82 8.42 -0.39 5.02
CA LEU A 82 9.79 -0.09 5.46
C LEU A 82 10.54 0.76 4.43
N PHE A 83 10.55 0.35 3.16
CA PHE A 83 11.20 1.11 2.09
C PHE A 83 10.50 2.44 1.79
N TYR A 84 9.17 2.48 1.83
CA TYR A 84 8.40 3.71 1.63
C TYR A 84 8.77 4.76 2.67
N PHE A 85 8.82 4.41 3.96
CA PHE A 85 9.16 5.36 5.03
C PHE A 85 10.64 5.74 5.05
N PHE A 86 11.53 4.86 4.60
CA PHE A 86 12.94 5.22 4.38
C PHE A 86 13.06 6.29 3.29
N ALA A 87 12.38 6.10 2.15
CA ALA A 87 12.32 7.09 1.08
C ALA A 87 11.61 8.38 1.52
N LEU A 88 10.56 8.26 2.33
CA LEU A 88 9.82 9.41 2.85
C LEU A 88 10.66 10.24 3.80
N LYS A 89 11.55 9.62 4.60
CA LYS A 89 12.45 10.34 5.50
C LYS A 89 13.38 11.26 4.72
N THR A 90 14.01 10.77 3.66
CA THR A 90 15.02 11.51 2.88
C THR A 90 14.43 12.36 1.75
N GLY A 91 13.34 11.93 1.13
CA GLY A 91 12.70 12.58 -0.01
C GLY A 91 11.55 13.51 0.34
N VAL A 92 11.03 14.22 -0.67
CA VAL A 92 9.81 15.04 -0.51
C VAL A 92 8.57 14.17 -0.66
N ALA A 93 7.60 14.32 0.25
CA ALA A 93 6.40 13.48 0.32
C ALA A 93 5.66 13.35 -1.02
N SER A 94 5.53 14.44 -1.78
CA SER A 94 4.88 14.44 -3.09
C SER A 94 5.59 13.55 -4.12
N GLY A 95 6.93 13.57 -4.14
CA GLY A 95 7.74 12.77 -5.07
C GLY A 95 7.76 11.30 -4.68
N VAL A 96 7.92 11.02 -3.38
CA VAL A 96 7.90 9.65 -2.85
C VAL A 96 6.53 9.00 -3.08
N ALA A 97 5.43 9.72 -2.83
CA ALA A 97 4.09 9.24 -3.12
C ALA A 97 3.85 9.01 -4.62
N ALA A 98 4.46 9.83 -5.50
CA ALA A 98 4.36 9.64 -6.94
C ALA A 98 5.05 8.35 -7.40
N ILE A 99 6.27 8.12 -6.95
CA ILE A 99 7.03 6.89 -7.26
C ILE A 99 6.33 5.65 -6.68
N ASP A 100 5.73 5.75 -5.49
CA ASP A 100 4.92 4.68 -4.91
C ASP A 100 3.73 4.27 -5.81
N ARG A 101 3.17 5.21 -6.60
CA ARG A 101 2.11 4.88 -7.57
C ARG A 101 2.60 4.01 -8.74
N LEU A 102 3.90 3.87 -8.97
CA LEU A 102 4.46 2.89 -9.91
C LEU A 102 4.13 1.45 -9.51
N SER A 103 3.68 1.21 -8.27
CA SER A 103 3.08 -0.07 -7.85
C SER A 103 2.01 -0.57 -8.82
N VAL A 104 1.27 0.31 -9.50
CA VAL A 104 0.30 -0.07 -10.55
C VAL A 104 0.96 -0.87 -11.67
N VAL A 105 2.17 -0.50 -12.09
CA VAL A 105 2.92 -1.22 -13.13
C VAL A 105 3.27 -2.64 -12.65
N PHE A 106 3.77 -2.76 -11.42
CA PHE A 106 4.08 -4.06 -10.83
C PHE A 106 2.83 -4.93 -10.64
N VAL A 107 1.71 -4.34 -10.21
CA VAL A 107 0.42 -5.05 -10.09
C VAL A 107 -0.02 -5.60 -11.44
N VAL A 108 0.08 -4.82 -12.52
CA VAL A 108 -0.25 -5.30 -13.88
C VAL A 108 0.65 -6.47 -14.29
N ILE A 109 1.96 -6.37 -14.06
CA ILE A 109 2.91 -7.45 -14.36
C ILE A 109 2.58 -8.71 -13.55
N PHE A 110 2.37 -8.57 -12.23
CA PHE A 110 2.05 -9.68 -11.36
C PHE A 110 0.68 -10.29 -11.65
N ALA A 111 -0.31 -9.49 -12.06
CA ALA A 111 -1.61 -9.98 -12.46
C ALA A 111 -1.53 -10.86 -13.73
N ILE A 112 -0.71 -10.47 -14.70
CA ILE A 112 -0.46 -11.29 -15.89
C ILE A 112 0.25 -12.60 -15.48
N LEU A 113 1.29 -12.53 -14.65
CA LEU A 113 2.12 -13.68 -14.30
C LEU A 113 1.43 -14.68 -13.36
N PHE A 114 0.72 -14.19 -12.34
CA PHE A 114 0.18 -15.03 -11.26
C PHE A 114 -1.34 -15.24 -11.35
N LEU A 115 -2.08 -14.29 -11.93
CA LEU A 115 -3.54 -14.37 -12.05
C LEU A 115 -4.00 -14.73 -13.48
N GLY A 116 -3.09 -14.71 -14.46
CA GLY A 116 -3.41 -14.98 -15.86
C GLY A 116 -4.28 -13.91 -16.51
N GLU A 117 -4.28 -12.69 -15.95
CA GLU A 117 -5.06 -11.58 -16.50
C GLU A 117 -4.52 -11.16 -17.88
N LYS A 118 -5.43 -10.85 -18.81
CA LYS A 118 -5.06 -10.34 -20.12
C LYS A 118 -4.85 -8.83 -20.04
N LEU A 119 -3.71 -8.38 -20.55
CA LEU A 119 -3.42 -6.95 -20.65
C LEU A 119 -4.31 -6.30 -21.71
N SER A 120 -5.17 -5.37 -21.28
CA SER A 120 -5.89 -4.50 -22.19
C SER A 120 -5.00 -3.32 -22.63
N TRP A 121 -5.20 -2.83 -23.85
CA TRP A 121 -4.49 -1.65 -24.34
C TRP A 121 -4.79 -0.40 -23.50
N GLN A 122 -6.00 -0.30 -22.96
CA GLN A 122 -6.41 0.77 -22.05
C GLN A 122 -5.61 0.73 -20.73
N THR A 123 -5.45 -0.46 -20.14
CA THR A 123 -4.64 -0.66 -18.94
C THR A 123 -3.18 -0.31 -19.20
N ALA A 124 -2.64 -0.71 -20.36
CA ALA A 124 -1.26 -0.41 -20.75
C ALA A 124 -1.03 1.10 -20.88
N ILE A 125 -1.89 1.82 -21.59
CA ILE A 125 -1.80 3.29 -21.72
C ILE A 125 -1.94 3.96 -20.35
N GLY A 126 -2.91 3.53 -19.53
CA GLY A 126 -3.11 4.10 -18.19
C GLY A 126 -1.87 3.93 -17.30
N ALA A 127 -1.27 2.74 -17.28
CA ALA A 127 -0.05 2.48 -16.54
C ALA A 127 1.13 3.32 -17.06
N LEU A 128 1.25 3.49 -18.37
CA LEU A 128 2.24 4.35 -19.01
C LEU A 128 2.09 5.82 -18.58
N LEU A 129 0.87 6.36 -18.61
CA LEU A 129 0.59 7.73 -18.20
C LEU A 129 0.87 7.97 -16.72
N ILE A 130 0.49 7.03 -15.85
CA ILE A 130 0.83 7.08 -14.41
C ILE A 130 2.34 7.09 -14.23
N THR A 131 3.06 6.27 -14.99
CA THR A 131 4.52 6.18 -14.92
C THR A 131 5.20 7.47 -15.33
N ILE A 132 4.80 8.03 -16.48
CA ILE A 132 5.32 9.31 -16.98
C ILE A 132 5.04 10.42 -15.97
N GLY A 133 3.80 10.51 -15.45
CA GLY A 133 3.42 11.50 -14.45
C GLY A 133 4.26 11.39 -13.18
N ALA A 134 4.48 10.17 -12.68
CA ALA A 134 5.30 9.92 -11.50
C ALA A 134 6.76 10.37 -11.69
N VAL A 135 7.35 10.03 -12.85
CA VAL A 135 8.72 10.41 -13.21
C VAL A 135 8.87 11.93 -13.31
N ILE A 136 7.93 12.62 -13.98
CA ILE A 136 7.95 14.09 -14.10
C ILE A 136 7.93 14.77 -12.73
N MET A 137 7.16 14.26 -11.77
CA MET A 137 7.07 14.84 -10.41
C MET A 137 8.39 14.74 -9.62
N VAL A 138 9.31 13.87 -10.04
CA VAL A 138 10.61 13.68 -9.38
C VAL A 138 11.75 14.39 -10.13
N ILE A 139 11.70 14.48 -11.47
CA ILE A 139 12.78 15.07 -12.28
C ILE A 139 13.12 16.53 -11.93
N LYS A 140 12.17 17.29 -11.37
CA LYS A 140 12.35 18.72 -11.03
C LYS A 140 12.77 19.00 -9.58
N LYS A 141 13.24 18.01 -8.83
CA LYS A 141 13.67 18.17 -7.43
C LYS A 141 15.04 17.60 -7.17
#